data_AF-A0A8H6EPV3-F1
#
_entry.id   AF-A0A8H6EPV3-F1
#
_cell.length_a   1.000
_cell.length_b   1.000
_cell.length_c   1.000
_cell.angle_alpha   90.00
_cell.angle_beta   90.00
_cell.angle_gamma   90.00
#
_symmetry.space_group_name_H-M   'P 1'
#
loop_
_entity.id
_entity.type
_entity.pdbx_description
1 polymer ?
#
loop_
_entity_poly.entity_id
_entity_poly.type
_entity_poly.pdbx_seq_one_letter_code
_entity_poly.pdbx_strand_id
1 'polypeptide(L)'
;MFLHRCGRCGRANKSGIAITMLSIGREEEYIDFLKIKGITLKSMEPVIISEEENCWYDETLRLWLREDRSRYDQAIRSYVGYVRYYSKHLASSIFRVRTLDYKGVARMYGLTRLPKMPENKYVRDFPEDGYLDHTIDFNTYAYADKKKETARKHELLTHERKRQRREKALKKKLQKNKNFSWSDKNSGKETRIERHDKLKRRREAIERKIQEEQVHGSSSSGEEETDQNDWKIDILETKRKRKARKNAMVQGSFDDL
;
A
#
# COMPACT_ATOMS: atom_id res chain seq x y z
N MET A 1 17.59 8.67 20.99
CA MET A 1 16.68 9.75 21.45
C MET A 1 16.58 9.83 22.98
N PHE A 2 16.56 8.70 23.70
CA PHE A 2 16.40 8.67 25.16
C PHE A 2 17.38 9.55 25.96
N LEU A 3 18.69 9.45 25.70
CA LEU A 3 19.72 10.24 26.38
C LEU A 3 19.47 11.76 26.32
N HIS A 4 19.13 12.27 25.13
CA HIS A 4 18.82 13.69 24.96
C HIS A 4 17.52 14.11 25.67
N ARG A 5 16.58 13.18 25.89
CA ARG A 5 15.33 13.45 26.60
C ARG A 5 15.51 13.44 28.11
N CYS A 6 16.26 12.48 28.67
CA CYS A 6 16.49 12.42 30.11
C CYS A 6 17.35 13.60 30.60
N GLY A 7 18.27 14.12 29.78
CA GLY A 7 19.05 15.33 30.08
C GLY A 7 18.26 16.65 30.13
N ARG A 8 16.93 16.61 30.00
CA ARG A 8 16.05 17.75 30.27
C ARG A 8 15.62 17.83 31.74
N CYS A 9 15.70 16.71 32.46
CA CYS A 9 15.41 16.63 33.89
C CYS A 9 16.64 17.08 34.71
N GLY A 10 16.43 17.58 35.93
CA GLY A 10 17.51 17.85 36.88
C GLY A 10 18.51 18.93 36.45
N ARG A 11 18.02 20.09 35.98
CA ARG A 11 18.85 21.25 35.58
C ARG A 11 18.93 22.29 36.70
N ALA A 12 19.96 23.13 36.66
CA ALA A 12 20.14 24.26 37.58
C ALA A 12 20.10 23.83 39.07
N ASN A 13 20.96 22.89 39.46
CA ASN A 13 21.08 22.35 40.82
C ASN A 13 19.80 21.70 41.40
N LYS A 14 18.81 21.37 40.55
CA LYS A 14 17.63 20.62 40.98
C LYS A 14 17.82 19.13 40.70
N SER A 15 17.32 18.29 41.60
CA SER A 15 17.20 16.85 41.36
C SER A 15 16.04 16.56 40.41
N GLY A 16 16.10 15.44 39.70
CA GLY A 16 15.08 15.03 38.75
C GLY A 16 15.19 13.56 38.42
N ILE A 17 14.05 12.92 38.18
CA ILE A 17 13.94 11.49 37.87
C ILE A 17 13.32 11.35 36.49
N ALA A 18 13.92 10.50 35.65
CA ALA A 18 13.37 10.11 34.36
C ALA A 18 12.99 8.63 34.41
N ILE A 19 11.70 8.35 34.22
CA ILE A 19 11.15 6.99 34.25
C ILE A 19 10.91 6.53 32.81
N THR A 20 11.30 5.29 32.51
CA THR A 20 11.03 4.65 31.22
C THR A 20 10.24 3.39 31.46
N MET A 21 9.10 3.27 30.80
CA MET A 21 8.29 2.07 30.81
C MET A 21 8.70 1.20 29.61
N LEU A 22 8.94 -0.08 29.86
CA LEU A 22 9.27 -1.08 28.86
C LEU A 22 8.24 -2.20 28.94
N SER A 23 7.83 -2.73 27.80
CA SER A 23 6.98 -3.92 27.76
C SER A 23 7.79 -5.14 28.18
N ILE A 24 7.15 -6.05 28.93
CA ILE A 24 7.76 -7.30 29.37
C ILE A 24 8.16 -8.14 28.15
N GLY A 25 9.37 -8.70 28.18
CA GLY A 25 9.91 -9.50 27.10
C GLY A 25 11.00 -8.78 26.32
N ARG A 26 10.83 -8.61 25.00
CA ARG A 26 11.95 -8.21 24.12
C ARG A 26 12.46 -6.79 24.38
N GLU A 27 11.61 -5.89 24.88
CA GLU A 27 12.02 -4.51 25.15
C GLU A 27 12.99 -4.39 26.34
N GLU A 28 13.10 -5.42 27.19
CA GLU A 28 14.07 -5.47 28.29
C GLU A 28 15.52 -5.48 27.79
N GLU A 29 15.78 -6.02 26.60
CA GLU A 29 17.09 -5.96 25.92
C GLU A 29 17.56 -4.50 25.72
N TYR A 30 16.63 -3.53 25.76
CA TYR A 30 16.95 -2.11 25.70
C TYR A 30 17.78 -1.65 26.90
N ILE A 31 17.64 -2.29 28.06
CA ILE A 31 18.43 -2.00 29.26
C ILE A 31 19.91 -2.31 28.98
N ASP A 32 20.20 -3.45 28.37
CA ASP A 32 21.58 -3.84 28.04
C ASP A 32 22.17 -2.97 26.92
N PHE A 33 21.35 -2.60 25.94
CA PHE A 33 21.75 -1.61 24.93
C PHE A 33 22.13 -0.26 25.56
N LEU A 34 21.41 0.18 26.60
CA LEU A 34 21.73 1.40 27.33
C LEU A 34 23.00 1.25 28.19
N LYS A 35 23.21 0.09 28.82
CA LYS A 35 24.45 -0.20 29.57
C LYS A 35 25.69 -0.10 28.69
N ILE A 36 25.66 -0.64 27.48
CA ILE A 36 26.78 -0.52 26.50
C ILE A 36 27.04 0.94 26.14
N LYS A 37 26.00 1.78 26.11
CA LYS A 37 26.11 3.24 25.92
C LYS A 37 26.55 4.01 27.17
N GLY A 38 26.91 3.32 28.25
CA GLY A 38 27.34 3.92 29.51
C GLY A 38 26.20 4.47 30.38
N ILE A 39 24.95 4.08 30.10
CA ILE A 39 23.77 4.54 30.84
C ILE A 39 23.28 3.39 31.72
N THR A 40 23.41 3.54 33.03
CA THR A 40 22.89 2.59 34.00
C THR A 40 21.48 2.98 34.43
N LEU A 41 20.51 2.10 34.21
CA LEU A 41 19.15 2.27 34.72
C LEU A 41 19.00 1.52 36.05
N LYS A 42 18.26 2.12 36.99
CA LYS A 42 17.82 1.44 38.21
C LYS A 42 16.46 0.81 37.97
N SER A 43 16.34 -0.49 38.25
CA SER A 43 15.05 -1.18 38.20
C SER A 43 14.11 -0.60 39.25
N MET A 44 12.84 -0.45 38.88
CA MET A 44 11.75 -0.04 39.75
C MET A 44 10.67 -1.11 39.65
N GLU A 45 10.05 -1.46 40.77
CA GLU A 45 8.97 -2.44 40.75
C GLU A 45 7.81 -1.90 39.90
N PRO A 46 7.23 -2.75 39.02
CA PRO A 46 6.09 -2.34 38.23
C PRO A 46 4.93 -2.05 39.16
N VAL A 47 4.17 -0.98 38.85
CA VAL A 47 2.91 -0.72 39.54
C VAL A 47 1.94 -1.82 39.12
N ILE A 48 1.55 -2.66 40.07
CA ILE A 48 0.53 -3.68 39.85
C ILE A 48 -0.82 -2.97 39.88
N ILE A 49 -1.45 -2.85 38.71
CA ILE A 49 -2.77 -2.26 38.55
C ILE A 49 -3.79 -3.37 38.77
N SER A 50 -4.79 -3.14 39.61
CA SER A 50 -5.84 -4.13 39.86
C SER A 50 -6.71 -4.33 38.61
N GLU A 51 -7.39 -5.48 38.51
CA GLU A 51 -8.35 -5.70 37.42
C GLU A 51 -9.50 -4.68 37.46
N GLU A 52 -9.91 -4.26 38.65
CA GLU A 52 -10.94 -3.24 38.87
C GLU A 52 -10.52 -1.87 38.34
N GLU A 53 -9.28 -1.44 38.61
CA GLU A 53 -8.72 -0.18 38.11
C GLU A 53 -8.59 -0.18 36.58
N ASN A 54 -8.18 -1.30 35.99
CA ASN A 54 -8.13 -1.46 34.54
C ASN A 54 -9.53 -1.38 33.92
N CYS A 55 -10.51 -2.03 34.52
CA CYS A 55 -11.91 -1.97 34.07
C CYS A 55 -12.46 -0.54 34.15
N TRP A 56 -12.22 0.14 35.28
CA TRP A 56 -12.60 1.53 35.48
C TRP A 56 -11.99 2.46 34.44
N TYR A 57 -10.70 2.28 34.11
CA TYR A 57 -10.02 3.06 33.08
C TYR A 57 -10.64 2.83 31.70
N ASP A 58 -10.83 1.57 31.30
CA ASP A 58 -11.41 1.21 30.01
C ASP A 58 -12.83 1.76 29.86
N GLU A 59 -13.65 1.67 30.90
CA GLU A 59 -15.02 2.21 30.91
C GLU A 59 -15.03 3.73 30.83
N THR A 60 -14.24 4.40 31.68
CA THR A 60 -14.15 5.86 31.70
C THR A 60 -13.65 6.41 30.37
N LEU A 61 -12.62 5.78 29.78
CA LEU A 61 -12.09 6.16 28.48
C LEU A 61 -13.12 5.94 27.37
N ARG A 62 -13.85 4.83 27.38
CA ARG A 62 -14.91 4.55 26.39
C ARG A 62 -16.07 5.51 26.50
N LEU A 63 -16.49 5.87 27.71
CA LEU A 63 -17.51 6.90 27.93
C LEU A 63 -17.07 8.24 27.35
N TRP A 64 -15.84 8.66 27.66
CA TRP A 64 -15.26 9.89 27.14
C TRP A 64 -15.14 9.88 25.61
N LEU A 65 -14.76 8.76 25.00
CA LEU A 65 -14.72 8.63 23.55
C LEU A 65 -16.13 8.73 22.95
N ARG A 66 -17.12 8.02 23.50
CA ARG A 66 -18.50 7.97 22.97
C ARG A 66 -19.21 9.32 22.91
N GLU A 67 -18.80 10.31 23.71
CA GLU A 67 -19.37 11.66 23.65
C GLU A 67 -19.16 12.35 22.29
N ASP A 68 -17.99 12.18 21.67
CA ASP A 68 -17.69 12.85 20.40
C ASP A 68 -16.80 11.98 19.50
N ARG A 69 -17.30 11.72 18.29
CA ARG A 69 -16.59 10.98 17.25
C ARG A 69 -15.25 11.56 16.88
N SER A 70 -15.05 12.87 17.04
CA SER A 70 -13.74 13.48 16.75
C SER A 70 -12.63 12.92 17.67
N ARG A 71 -12.97 12.58 18.91
CA ARG A 71 -12.04 11.98 19.88
C ARG A 71 -11.66 10.56 19.45
N TYR A 72 -12.62 9.80 18.94
CA TYR A 72 -12.36 8.46 18.40
C TYR A 72 -11.47 8.50 17.16
N ASP A 73 -11.70 9.44 16.25
CA ASP A 73 -10.82 9.62 15.07
C ASP A 73 -9.39 10.01 15.48
N GLN A 74 -9.26 10.83 16.53
CA GLN A 74 -7.95 11.20 17.10
C GLN A 74 -7.27 10.00 17.76
N ALA A 75 -8.02 9.13 18.43
CA ALA A 75 -7.50 7.87 18.97
C ALA A 75 -6.97 6.97 17.85
N ILE A 76 -7.71 6.83 16.74
CA ILE A 76 -7.25 6.07 15.56
C ILE A 76 -5.95 6.67 15.01
N ARG A 77 -5.89 7.99 14.84
CA ARG A 77 -4.69 8.68 14.33
C ARG A 77 -3.50 8.48 15.26
N SER A 78 -3.71 8.56 16.57
CA SER A 78 -2.68 8.35 17.58
C SER A 78 -2.14 6.92 17.54
N TYR A 79 -3.03 5.93 17.44
CA TYR A 79 -2.66 4.52 17.32
C TYR A 79 -1.82 4.24 16.06
N VAL A 80 -2.29 4.71 14.89
CA VAL A 80 -1.55 4.57 13.62
C VAL A 80 -0.19 5.26 13.72
N GLY A 81 -0.14 6.45 14.34
CA GLY A 81 1.09 7.19 14.57
C GLY A 81 2.06 6.45 15.48
N TYR A 82 1.57 5.84 16.55
CA TYR A 82 2.36 5.02 17.49
C TYR A 82 2.99 3.83 16.78
N VAL A 83 2.20 3.03 16.05
CA VAL A 83 2.69 1.86 15.31
C VAL A 83 3.74 2.26 14.27
N ARG A 84 3.51 3.35 13.53
CA ARG A 84 4.48 3.90 12.56
C ARG A 84 5.77 4.36 13.23
N TYR A 85 5.67 5.01 14.39
CA TYR A 85 6.83 5.44 15.15
C TYR A 85 7.63 4.24 15.66
N TYR A 86 6.94 3.22 16.20
CA TYR A 86 7.54 1.98 16.66
C TYR A 86 8.32 1.28 15.54
N SER A 87 7.76 1.26 14.32
CA SER A 87 8.44 0.71 13.14
C SER A 87 9.69 1.46 12.70
N LYS A 88 9.81 2.75 13.01
CA LYS A 88 10.94 3.60 12.63
C LYS A 88 11.99 3.71 13.73
N HIS A 89 11.87 2.91 14.79
CA HIS A 89 12.81 2.98 15.89
C HIS A 89 14.21 2.55 15.45
N LEU A 90 15.25 3.25 15.93
CA LEU A 90 16.65 3.01 15.55
C LEU A 90 17.12 1.60 15.93
N ALA A 91 16.67 1.10 17.08
CA ALA A 91 16.97 -0.25 17.55
C ALA A 91 15.89 -1.25 17.09
N SER A 92 15.78 -1.44 15.77
CA SER A 92 14.76 -2.31 15.14
C SER A 92 14.86 -3.79 15.55
N SER A 93 16.03 -4.25 16.02
CA SER A 93 16.23 -5.62 16.54
C SER A 93 15.48 -5.85 17.86
N ILE A 94 15.45 -4.83 18.72
CA ILE A 94 14.80 -4.83 20.04
C ILE A 94 13.31 -4.54 19.84
N PHE A 95 13.00 -3.41 19.20
CA PHE A 95 11.63 -2.94 18.95
C PHE A 95 11.11 -3.50 17.62
N ARG A 96 10.75 -4.78 17.63
CA ARG A 96 10.27 -5.47 16.43
C ARG A 96 8.77 -5.33 16.28
N VAL A 97 8.35 -4.75 15.16
CA VAL A 97 6.94 -4.54 14.77
C VAL A 97 6.14 -5.85 14.76
N ARG A 98 6.77 -6.99 14.48
CA ARG A 98 6.13 -8.31 14.46
C ARG A 98 5.74 -8.83 15.85
N THR A 99 6.43 -8.41 16.90
CA THR A 99 6.21 -8.88 18.27
C THR A 99 5.38 -7.91 19.10
N LEU A 100 5.00 -6.76 18.53
CA LEU A 100 4.18 -5.76 19.20
C LEU A 100 2.76 -6.32 19.45
N ASP A 101 2.23 -6.10 20.65
CA ASP A 101 0.83 -6.41 20.95
C ASP A 101 -0.11 -5.32 20.39
N TYR A 102 -0.55 -5.52 19.15
CA TYR A 102 -1.48 -4.61 18.49
C TYR A 102 -2.84 -4.51 19.19
N LYS A 103 -3.31 -5.58 19.84
CA LYS A 103 -4.63 -5.62 20.48
C LYS A 103 -4.60 -4.89 21.81
N GLY A 104 -3.57 -5.14 22.63
CA GLY A 104 -3.33 -4.41 23.88
C GLY A 104 -3.17 -2.92 23.63
N VAL A 105 -2.31 -2.53 22.68
CA VAL A 105 -2.13 -1.11 22.34
C VAL A 105 -3.43 -0.49 21.82
N ALA A 106 -4.22 -1.20 21.02
CA ALA A 106 -5.52 -0.69 20.56
C ALA A 106 -6.51 -0.48 21.72
N ARG A 107 -6.52 -1.38 22.71
CA ARG A 107 -7.32 -1.25 23.93
C ARG A 107 -6.89 -0.04 24.75
N MET A 108 -5.58 0.21 24.89
CA MET A 108 -5.05 1.40 25.59
C MET A 108 -5.53 2.72 24.95
N TYR A 109 -5.74 2.76 23.64
CA TYR A 109 -6.31 3.93 22.95
C TYR A 109 -7.85 3.94 22.95
N GLY A 110 -8.52 2.95 23.55
CA GLY A 110 -9.97 2.83 23.60
C GLY A 110 -10.60 2.48 22.25
N LEU A 111 -9.85 1.88 21.33
CA LEU A 111 -10.35 1.51 20.01
C LEU A 111 -11.23 0.26 20.10
N THR A 112 -12.45 0.35 19.56
CA THR A 112 -13.34 -0.81 19.39
C THR A 112 -13.10 -1.54 18.07
N ARG A 113 -12.42 -0.88 17.13
CA ARG A 113 -12.06 -1.46 15.82
C ARG A 113 -10.62 -1.13 15.45
N LEU A 114 -9.88 -2.14 15.00
CA LEU A 114 -8.55 -1.98 14.43
C LEU A 114 -8.62 -1.26 13.07
N PRO A 115 -7.85 -0.17 12.87
CA PRO A 115 -7.76 0.48 11.57
C PRO A 115 -7.05 -0.43 10.57
N LYS A 116 -7.39 -0.29 9.28
CA LYS A 116 -6.73 -1.01 8.19
C LYS A 116 -5.38 -0.36 7.89
N MET A 117 -4.28 -1.08 8.15
CA MET A 117 -2.91 -0.60 7.96
C MET A 117 -2.02 -1.70 7.36
N PRO A 118 -0.91 -1.35 6.67
CA PRO A 118 0.01 -2.35 6.12
C PRO A 118 0.67 -3.23 7.20
N GLU A 119 0.77 -2.73 8.43
CA GLU A 119 1.31 -3.45 9.59
C GLU A 119 0.36 -4.54 10.12
N ASN A 120 -0.93 -4.52 9.74
CA ASN A 120 -1.91 -5.51 10.17
C ASN A 120 -1.55 -6.94 9.74
N LYS A 121 -0.67 -7.11 8.75
CA LYS A 121 -0.13 -8.41 8.32
C LYS A 121 0.60 -9.17 9.43
N TYR A 122 1.08 -8.46 10.45
CA TYR A 122 1.81 -9.06 11.56
C TYR A 122 0.90 -9.54 12.69
N VAL A 123 -0.38 -9.20 12.64
CA VAL A 123 -1.39 -9.65 13.61
C VAL A 123 -1.76 -11.10 13.26
N ARG A 124 -1.46 -12.04 14.17
CA ARG A 124 -1.69 -13.49 13.94
C ARG A 124 -3.18 -13.82 13.80
N ASP A 125 -4.02 -13.20 14.63
CA ASP A 125 -5.48 -13.39 14.65
C ASP A 125 -6.19 -12.05 14.43
N PHE A 126 -6.18 -11.58 13.18
CA PHE A 126 -6.89 -10.37 12.82
C PHE A 126 -8.41 -10.63 12.87
N PRO A 127 -9.17 -9.89 13.70
CA PRO A 127 -10.60 -10.13 13.85
C PRO A 127 -11.35 -9.88 12.54
N GLU A 128 -12.49 -10.55 12.36
CA GLU A 128 -13.37 -10.34 11.21
C GLU A 128 -13.83 -8.87 11.17
N ASP A 129 -13.67 -8.24 10.00
CA ASP A 129 -13.82 -6.79 9.79
C ASP A 129 -12.97 -5.86 10.69
N GLY A 130 -12.11 -6.42 11.53
CA GLY A 130 -11.23 -5.71 12.47
C GLY A 130 -11.90 -5.29 13.77
N TYR A 131 -13.08 -5.80 14.11
CA TYR A 131 -13.77 -5.44 15.36
C TYR A 131 -13.15 -6.16 16.57
N LEU A 132 -12.77 -5.37 17.57
CA LEU A 132 -12.35 -5.85 18.90
C LEU A 132 -13.53 -5.88 19.86
N ASP A 133 -14.46 -4.95 19.68
CA ASP A 133 -15.68 -4.82 20.45
C ASP A 133 -16.82 -4.34 19.54
N HIS A 134 -17.99 -4.94 19.68
CA HIS A 134 -19.20 -4.64 18.90
C HIS A 134 -20.14 -3.67 19.63
N THR A 135 -19.76 -3.11 20.78
CA THR A 135 -20.63 -2.21 21.55
C THR A 135 -20.97 -0.89 20.84
N ILE A 136 -20.21 -0.45 19.83
CA ILE A 136 -20.38 0.85 19.17
C ILE A 136 -20.80 0.67 17.71
N ASP A 137 -21.99 1.19 17.38
CA ASP A 137 -22.46 1.34 16.01
C ASP A 137 -21.89 2.60 15.35
N PHE A 138 -20.89 2.40 14.49
CA PHE A 138 -20.24 3.51 13.75
C PHE A 138 -21.15 4.23 12.76
N ASN A 139 -22.31 3.66 12.43
CA ASN A 139 -23.29 4.29 11.55
C ASN A 139 -24.08 5.38 12.31
N THR A 140 -24.45 5.14 13.56
CA THR A 140 -25.22 6.08 14.39
C THR A 140 -24.32 7.10 15.10
N TYR A 141 -23.10 6.71 15.44
CA TYR A 141 -22.16 7.56 16.17
C TYR A 141 -21.79 8.82 15.39
N ALA A 142 -22.18 9.99 15.89
CA ALA A 142 -22.09 11.30 15.22
C ALA A 142 -21.00 12.20 15.82
N TYR A 143 -20.55 13.19 15.04
CA TYR A 143 -19.69 14.26 15.55
C TYR A 143 -20.50 15.28 16.35
N ALA A 144 -19.91 15.83 17.42
CA ALA A 144 -20.49 16.97 18.13
C ALA A 144 -20.55 18.22 17.22
N ASP A 145 -19.56 18.38 16.35
CA ASP A 145 -19.49 19.48 15.37
C ASP A 145 -20.46 19.27 14.19
N LYS A 146 -21.49 20.13 14.10
CA LYS A 146 -22.50 20.09 13.02
C LYS A 146 -21.89 20.14 11.61
N LYS A 147 -20.84 20.93 11.39
CA LYS A 147 -20.14 21.06 10.10
C LYS A 147 -19.41 19.78 9.68
N LYS A 148 -18.81 19.06 10.64
CA LYS A 148 -18.16 17.77 10.37
C LYS A 148 -19.19 16.69 10.10
N GLU A 149 -20.32 16.72 10.81
CA GLU A 149 -21.39 15.75 10.61
C GLU A 149 -22.08 15.90 9.24
N THR A 150 -22.30 17.13 8.76
CA THR A 150 -22.82 17.33 7.39
C THR A 150 -21.86 16.82 6.33
N ALA A 151 -20.56 17.11 6.47
CA ALA A 151 -19.52 16.60 5.58
C ALA A 151 -19.48 15.07 5.58
N ARG A 152 -19.55 14.45 6.76
CA ARG A 152 -19.60 12.98 6.91
C ARG A 152 -20.83 12.37 6.24
N LYS A 153 -22.02 12.92 6.45
CA LYS A 153 -23.24 12.42 5.78
C LYS A 153 -23.13 12.51 4.27
N HIS A 154 -22.57 13.61 3.75
CA HIS A 154 -22.30 13.74 2.32
C HIS A 154 -21.30 12.67 1.84
N GLU A 155 -20.19 12.48 2.56
CA GLU A 155 -19.19 11.45 2.23
C GLU A 155 -19.80 10.03 2.24
N LEU A 156 -20.62 9.71 3.24
CA LEU A 156 -21.32 8.43 3.35
C LEU A 156 -22.22 8.17 2.12
N LEU A 157 -23.02 9.16 1.71
CA LEU A 157 -23.83 9.07 0.49
C LEU A 157 -22.97 8.90 -0.78
N THR A 158 -21.83 9.60 -0.88
CA THR A 158 -20.93 9.42 -2.01
C THR A 158 -20.31 8.01 -2.03
N HIS A 159 -19.96 7.47 -0.86
CA HIS A 159 -19.38 6.14 -0.73
C HIS A 159 -20.38 5.04 -1.07
N GLU A 160 -21.64 5.17 -0.64
CA GLU A 160 -22.74 4.28 -1.03
C GLU A 160 -22.99 4.29 -2.55
N ARG A 161 -23.05 5.49 -3.15
CA ARG A 161 -23.18 5.62 -4.62
C ARG A 161 -22.02 4.94 -5.36
N LYS A 162 -20.78 5.11 -4.86
CA LYS A 162 -19.60 4.43 -5.43
C LYS A 162 -19.68 2.92 -5.28
N ARG A 163 -20.12 2.42 -4.11
CA ARG A 163 -20.31 0.98 -3.85
C ARG A 163 -21.35 0.38 -4.81
N GLN A 164 -22.52 1.01 -4.95
CA GLN A 164 -23.56 0.57 -5.89
C GLN A 164 -23.06 0.54 -7.34
N ARG A 165 -22.29 1.55 -7.76
CA ARG A 165 -21.68 1.58 -9.10
C ARG A 165 -20.69 0.43 -9.30
N ARG A 166 -19.86 0.12 -8.30
CA ARG A 166 -18.91 -1.01 -8.34
C ARG A 166 -19.63 -2.34 -8.42
N GLU A 167 -20.68 -2.55 -7.62
CA GLU A 167 -21.48 -3.78 -7.65
C GLU A 167 -22.20 -3.96 -9.00
N LYS A 168 -22.80 -2.90 -9.55
CA LYS A 168 -23.40 -2.93 -10.90
C LYS A 168 -22.36 -3.25 -11.98
N ALA A 169 -21.17 -2.65 -11.91
CA ALA A 169 -20.08 -2.93 -12.85
C ALA A 169 -19.58 -4.38 -12.73
N LEU A 170 -19.46 -4.92 -11.51
CA LEU A 170 -19.07 -6.30 -11.27
C LEU A 170 -20.11 -7.29 -11.83
N LYS A 171 -21.40 -7.04 -11.57
CA LYS A 171 -22.52 -7.82 -12.14
C LYS A 171 -22.51 -7.80 -13.67
N LYS A 172 -22.28 -6.63 -14.29
CA LYS A 172 -22.17 -6.51 -15.77
C LYS A 172 -20.96 -7.29 -16.32
N LYS A 173 -19.81 -7.27 -15.64
CA LYS A 173 -18.64 -8.08 -16.01
C LYS A 173 -18.91 -9.58 -15.91
N LEU A 174 -19.54 -10.02 -14.81
CA LEU A 174 -19.92 -11.42 -14.60
C LEU A 174 -20.92 -11.90 -15.67
N GLN A 175 -21.92 -11.08 -16.01
CA GLN A 175 -22.87 -11.38 -17.08
C GLN A 175 -22.19 -11.43 -18.45
N LYS A 176 -21.29 -10.49 -18.75
CA LYS A 176 -20.51 -10.53 -20.00
C LYS A 176 -19.67 -11.81 -20.10
N ASN A 177 -19.04 -12.24 -19.00
CA ASN A 177 -18.27 -13.49 -18.96
C ASN A 177 -19.14 -14.73 -19.12
N LYS A 178 -20.38 -14.74 -18.60
CA LYS A 178 -21.35 -15.82 -18.83
C LYS A 178 -21.90 -15.83 -20.27
N ASN A 179 -22.10 -14.66 -20.85
CA ASN A 179 -22.61 -14.49 -22.21
C ASN A 179 -21.51 -14.59 -23.29
N PHE A 180 -20.24 -14.81 -22.91
CA PHE A 180 -19.19 -15.12 -23.88
C PHE A 180 -19.40 -16.54 -24.41
N SER A 181 -20.01 -16.64 -25.60
CA SER A 181 -20.17 -17.90 -26.32
C SER A 181 -18.81 -18.40 -26.81
N TRP A 182 -18.59 -19.72 -26.80
CA TRP A 182 -17.39 -20.37 -27.34
C TRP A 182 -17.11 -19.97 -28.80
N SER A 183 -18.16 -19.64 -29.55
CA SER A 183 -18.10 -19.12 -30.92
C SER A 183 -17.29 -17.83 -31.06
N ASP A 184 -17.37 -16.91 -30.07
CA ASP A 184 -16.63 -15.64 -30.11
C ASP A 184 -15.13 -15.82 -29.89
N LYS A 185 -14.73 -16.91 -29.22
CA LYS A 185 -13.31 -17.27 -29.08
C LYS A 185 -12.77 -17.87 -30.37
N ASN A 186 -13.58 -18.61 -31.13
CA ASN A 186 -13.15 -19.19 -32.39
C ASN A 186 -13.06 -18.12 -33.48
N SER A 187 -14.05 -17.23 -33.59
CA SER A 187 -13.99 -16.09 -34.52
C SER A 187 -12.82 -15.14 -34.20
N GLY A 188 -12.50 -14.93 -32.91
CA GLY A 188 -11.33 -14.17 -32.49
C GLY A 188 -9.99 -14.85 -32.85
N LYS A 189 -9.93 -16.19 -32.85
CA LYS A 189 -8.76 -16.96 -33.30
C LYS A 189 -8.65 -16.97 -34.82
N GLU A 190 -9.75 -17.19 -35.53
CA GLU A 190 -9.84 -17.16 -36.99
C GLU A 190 -9.41 -15.79 -37.53
N THR A 191 -9.96 -14.70 -37.01
CA THR A 191 -9.54 -13.34 -37.41
C THR A 191 -8.07 -13.04 -37.07
N ARG A 192 -7.51 -13.65 -36.01
CA ARG A 192 -6.08 -13.52 -35.68
C ARG A 192 -5.19 -14.33 -36.62
N ILE A 193 -5.62 -15.53 -37.01
CA ILE A 193 -4.95 -16.39 -37.99
C ILE A 193 -5.02 -15.74 -39.37
N GLU A 194 -6.17 -15.24 -39.80
CA GLU A 194 -6.35 -14.50 -41.05
C GLU A 194 -5.44 -13.26 -41.12
N ARG A 195 -5.33 -12.49 -40.03
CA ARG A 195 -4.37 -11.37 -39.97
C ARG A 195 -2.93 -11.84 -40.11
N HIS A 196 -2.58 -12.95 -39.47
CA HIS A 196 -1.24 -13.52 -39.53
C HIS A 196 -0.91 -14.04 -40.94
N ASP A 197 -1.83 -14.76 -41.59
CA ASP A 197 -1.69 -15.27 -42.95
C ASP A 197 -1.65 -14.15 -44.00
N LYS A 198 -2.43 -13.08 -43.80
CA LYS A 198 -2.36 -11.88 -44.65
C LYS A 198 -1.01 -11.18 -44.51
N LEU A 199 -0.43 -11.15 -43.31
CA LEU A 199 0.93 -10.64 -43.10
C LEU A 199 1.98 -11.55 -43.74
N LYS A 200 1.84 -12.87 -43.62
CA LYS A 200 2.77 -13.85 -44.19
C LYS A 200 2.78 -13.77 -45.71
N ARG A 201 1.61 -13.75 -46.35
CA ARG A 201 1.44 -13.55 -47.80
C ARG A 201 2.05 -12.23 -48.28
N ARG A 202 1.89 -11.14 -47.52
CA ARG A 202 2.54 -9.86 -47.84
C ARG A 202 4.07 -9.96 -47.78
N ARG A 203 4.61 -10.71 -46.81
CA ARG A 203 6.06 -10.89 -46.64
C ARG A 203 6.66 -11.74 -47.76
N GLU A 204 6.02 -12.86 -48.09
CA GLU A 204 6.42 -13.75 -49.18
C GLU A 204 6.34 -13.03 -50.55
N ALA A 205 5.33 -12.19 -50.78
CA ALA A 205 5.23 -11.40 -52.01
C ALA A 205 6.33 -10.33 -52.13
N ILE A 206 6.78 -9.74 -51.02
CA ILE A 206 7.92 -8.81 -51.00
C ILE A 206 9.22 -9.58 -51.25
N GLU A 207 9.40 -10.73 -50.63
CA GLU A 207 10.59 -11.58 -50.79
C GLU A 207 10.73 -12.11 -52.22
N ARG A 208 9.62 -12.52 -52.86
CA ARG A 208 9.60 -12.93 -54.26
C ARG A 208 9.94 -11.77 -55.20
N LYS A 209 9.43 -10.56 -54.94
CA LYS A 209 9.80 -9.37 -55.72
C LYS A 209 11.29 -9.03 -55.59
N ILE A 210 11.85 -9.13 -54.38
CA ILE A 210 13.30 -8.94 -54.16
C ILE A 210 14.10 -10.01 -54.91
N GLN A 211 13.63 -11.26 -54.93
CA GLN A 211 14.29 -12.34 -55.65
C GLN A 211 14.18 -12.18 -57.17
N GLU A 212 13.04 -11.74 -57.69
CA GLU A 212 12.84 -11.38 -59.10
C GLU A 212 13.75 -10.19 -59.51
N GLU A 213 13.88 -9.16 -58.66
CA GLU A 213 14.82 -8.04 -58.87
C GLU A 213 16.30 -8.48 -58.84
N GLN A 214 16.68 -9.43 -57.96
CA GLN A 214 18.04 -9.99 -57.94
C GLN A 214 18.34 -10.87 -59.17
N VAL A 215 17.36 -11.64 -59.65
CA VAL A 215 17.53 -12.47 -60.85
C VAL A 215 17.59 -11.59 -62.11
N HIS A 216 16.73 -10.58 -62.24
CA HIS A 216 16.79 -9.61 -63.34
C HIS A 216 18.02 -8.68 -63.29
N GLY A 217 18.51 -8.35 -62.09
CA GLY A 217 19.75 -7.59 -61.89
C GLY A 217 21.03 -8.35 -62.24
N SER A 218 20.98 -9.68 -62.39
CA SER A 218 22.14 -10.50 -62.79
C SER A 218 22.36 -10.57 -64.30
N SER A 219 21.46 -9.99 -65.12
CA SER A 219 21.52 -10.04 -66.59
C SER A 219 21.84 -8.69 -67.25
N SER A 220 22.24 -7.67 -66.48
CA SER A 220 22.78 -6.42 -67.02
C SER A 220 24.05 -6.04 -66.25
N SER A 221 25.19 -6.27 -66.89
CA SER A 221 26.52 -5.80 -66.53
C SER A 221 26.59 -4.28 -66.38
N GLY A 222 27.32 -3.80 -65.35
CA GLY A 222 27.91 -2.46 -65.31
C GLY A 222 27.67 -1.69 -64.01
N GLU A 223 28.72 -1.65 -63.16
CA GLU A 223 29.08 -0.59 -62.20
C GLU A 223 27.95 0.17 -61.48
N GLU A 224 27.72 -0.14 -60.19
CA GLU A 224 27.37 0.80 -59.09
C GLU A 224 27.05 -0.01 -57.81
N GLU A 225 28.10 -0.45 -57.10
CA GLU A 225 28.00 -1.25 -55.87
C GLU A 225 27.88 -0.38 -54.59
N THR A 226 27.17 0.75 -54.66
CA THR A 226 27.02 1.67 -53.51
C THR A 226 25.58 1.91 -53.04
N ASP A 227 24.55 1.67 -53.86
CA ASP A 227 23.17 2.08 -53.51
C ASP A 227 22.28 0.94 -52.97
N GLN A 228 22.63 -0.33 -53.18
CA GLN A 228 21.80 -1.46 -52.73
C GLN A 228 21.85 -1.72 -51.21
N ASN A 229 22.83 -1.16 -50.50
CA ASN A 229 22.96 -1.30 -49.04
C ASN A 229 22.18 -0.22 -48.26
N ASP A 230 21.71 0.84 -48.90
CA ASP A 230 21.20 2.02 -48.20
C ASP A 230 19.75 1.84 -47.70
N TRP A 231 18.89 1.17 -48.48
CA TRP A 231 17.50 0.92 -48.06
C TRP A 231 17.38 -0.04 -46.86
N LYS A 232 18.34 -0.96 -46.69
CA LYS A 232 18.39 -1.87 -45.53
C LYS A 232 18.74 -1.12 -44.25
N ILE A 233 19.65 -0.15 -44.34
CA ILE A 233 20.06 0.70 -43.22
C ILE A 233 18.89 1.61 -42.81
N ASP A 234 18.18 2.18 -43.78
CA ASP A 234 17.08 3.12 -43.54
C ASP A 234 15.83 2.43 -42.92
N ILE A 235 15.54 1.18 -43.33
CA ILE A 235 14.51 0.36 -42.67
C ILE A 235 14.90 -0.02 -41.23
N LEU A 236 16.20 -0.24 -40.96
CA LEU A 236 16.67 -0.55 -39.62
C LEU A 236 16.58 0.68 -38.70
N GLU A 237 16.93 1.85 -39.22
CA GLU A 237 16.82 3.14 -38.52
C GLU A 237 15.37 3.50 -38.20
N THR A 238 14.46 3.39 -39.15
CA THR A 238 13.03 3.67 -38.94
C THR A 238 12.42 2.72 -37.91
N LYS A 239 12.81 1.44 -37.90
CA LYS A 239 12.43 0.48 -36.84
C LYS A 239 12.99 0.86 -35.47
N ARG A 240 14.26 1.29 -35.39
CA ARG A 240 14.88 1.78 -34.15
C ARG A 240 14.16 3.03 -33.62
N LYS A 241 13.91 4.04 -34.47
CA LYS A 241 13.17 5.27 -34.12
C LYS A 241 11.75 4.97 -33.63
N ARG A 242 11.05 4.02 -34.26
CA ARG A 242 9.71 3.59 -33.82
C ARG A 242 9.71 2.86 -32.48
N LYS A 243 10.74 2.05 -32.19
CA LYS A 243 10.90 1.34 -30.92
C LYS A 243 11.24 2.31 -29.78
N ALA A 244 12.08 3.31 -30.04
CA ALA A 244 12.39 4.39 -29.10
C ALA A 244 11.15 5.21 -28.73
N ARG A 245 10.34 5.63 -29.72
CA ARG A 245 9.05 6.31 -29.48
C ARG A 245 8.09 5.48 -28.61
N LYS A 246 8.03 4.16 -28.84
CA LYS A 246 7.15 3.27 -28.08
C LYS A 246 7.61 3.09 -26.62
N ASN A 247 8.92 3.03 -26.39
CA ASN A 247 9.48 3.00 -25.03
C ASN A 247 9.29 4.33 -24.28
N ALA A 248 9.46 5.47 -24.96
CA ALA A 248 9.20 6.79 -24.38
C ALA A 248 7.72 6.95 -23.96
N MET A 249 6.79 6.42 -24.76
CA MET A 249 5.35 6.46 -24.45
C MET A 249 4.96 5.53 -23.29
N VAL A 250 5.72 4.46 -23.03
CA VAL A 250 5.51 3.55 -21.89
C VAL A 250 6.11 4.11 -20.59
N GLN A 251 7.16 4.94 -20.67
CA GLN A 251 7.75 5.63 -19.52
C GLN A 251 6.94 6.86 -19.06
N GLY A 252 6.13 7.46 -19.94
CA GLY A 252 5.40 8.71 -19.65
C GLY A 252 4.08 8.58 -18.89
N SER A 253 3.72 7.42 -18.33
CA SER A 253 2.40 7.21 -17.68
C SER A 253 2.46 6.65 -16.26
N PHE A 254 3.57 6.83 -15.53
CA PHE A 254 3.73 6.33 -14.16
C PHE A 254 3.92 7.44 -13.10
N ASP A 255 3.74 8.71 -13.46
CA ASP A 255 3.93 9.85 -12.52
C ASP A 255 2.61 10.49 -12.05
N ASP A 256 1.49 9.74 -12.09
CA ASP A 256 0.19 10.24 -11.58
C ASP A 256 -0.60 9.14 -10.85
N LEU A 257 0.04 8.53 -9.85
CA LEU A 257 -0.58 7.62 -8.88
C LEU A 257 0.02 7.79 -7.47
#